data_AF-A0A369XRH6-F1
#
_entry.id   AF-A0A369XRH6-F1
#
_cell.length_a   1.000
_cell.length_b   1.000
_cell.length_c   1.000
_cell.angle_alpha   90.00
_cell.angle_beta   90.00
_cell.angle_gamma   90.00
#
_symmetry.space_group_name_H-M   'P 1'
#
loop_
_entity.id
_entity.type
_entity.pdbx_description
1 polymer ?
#
loop_
_entity_poly.entity_id
_entity_poly.type
_entity_poly.pdbx_seq_one_letter_code
_entity_poly.pdbx_strand_id
1 'polypeptide(L)'
;MLIVSKQAVLMFVAVFCSLTLMAAEQQNYPFTLETIKEGNSNSIVARNRGAAAVSVRISLANSRNAAPDRPFPLYAVVPPGSGSISVARIRPAATGASYSFRTQTSWMLGDYHARQSAGAIYRLPYANGLAFHIGQAPGGPLSTHRTPDSEFAVDIGMPERTPVVAARDGIVVYTEASESYGGRHPDLMSRANAVRIQHSDGTIALYAHLAHGGVNVFPGQRVKAGMQI
;
A
#
# COMPACT_ATOMS: atom_id res chain seq x y z
N MET A 1 -17.54 50.08 2.11
CA MET A 1 -18.81 49.93 1.38
C MET A 1 -18.53 49.28 0.03
N LEU A 2 -18.57 47.94 -0.04
CA LEU A 2 -19.39 47.18 -1.00
C LEU A 2 -19.25 45.70 -0.62
N ILE A 3 -20.36 45.15 -0.16
CA ILE A 3 -20.58 43.73 0.06
C ILE A 3 -21.02 43.15 -1.27
N VAL A 4 -20.42 42.04 -1.72
CA VAL A 4 -21.12 41.04 -2.54
C VAL A 4 -20.74 39.65 -2.04
N SER A 5 -21.66 39.06 -1.28
CA SER A 5 -21.69 37.63 -1.00
C SER A 5 -22.14 36.87 -2.25
N LYS A 6 -21.46 35.79 -2.59
CA LYS A 6 -22.07 34.66 -3.28
C LYS A 6 -21.68 33.39 -2.53
N GLN A 7 -22.69 32.72 -2.01
CA GLN A 7 -22.60 31.43 -1.35
C GLN A 7 -21.92 30.44 -2.29
N ALA A 8 -20.73 29.98 -1.91
CA ALA A 8 -20.13 28.81 -2.54
C ALA A 8 -20.70 27.58 -1.85
N VAL A 9 -21.46 26.80 -2.63
CA VAL A 9 -21.90 25.46 -2.31
C VAL A 9 -20.71 24.66 -1.77
N LEU A 10 -20.82 24.22 -0.52
CA LEU A 10 -19.85 23.35 0.12
C LEU A 10 -20.00 21.96 -0.53
N MET A 11 -19.33 21.73 -1.67
CA MET A 11 -19.22 20.39 -2.21
C MET A 11 -18.26 19.60 -1.32
N PHE A 12 -18.84 18.70 -0.52
CA PHE A 12 -18.12 17.68 0.23
C PHE A 12 -17.48 16.71 -0.78
N VAL A 13 -16.29 17.04 -1.28
CA VAL A 13 -15.49 16.09 -2.06
C VAL A 13 -14.76 15.21 -1.06
N ALA A 14 -15.34 14.03 -0.79
CA ALA A 14 -14.67 12.98 -0.04
C ALA A 14 -13.37 12.59 -0.75
N VAL A 15 -12.27 12.64 0.01
CA VAL A 15 -10.90 12.42 -0.45
C VAL A 15 -10.71 10.96 -0.88
N PHE A 16 -10.49 10.74 -2.19
CA PHE A 16 -10.20 9.43 -2.80
C PHE A 16 -8.70 9.18 -3.04
N CYS A 17 -7.81 10.00 -2.47
CA CYS A 17 -6.37 9.99 -2.79
C CYS A 17 -5.64 8.70 -2.33
N SER A 18 -6.14 8.02 -1.30
CA SER A 18 -5.52 6.83 -0.69
C SER A 18 -5.83 5.54 -1.44
N LEU A 19 -7.08 5.36 -1.88
CA LEU A 19 -7.53 4.17 -2.60
C LEU A 19 -6.83 3.99 -3.95
N THR A 20 -6.39 5.08 -4.57
CA THR A 20 -5.84 5.07 -5.93
C THR A 20 -4.33 4.78 -5.97
N LEU A 21 -3.53 5.26 -5.01
CA LEU A 21 -2.11 4.87 -4.90
C LEU A 21 -1.97 3.39 -4.53
N MET A 22 -2.84 2.88 -3.67
CA MET A 22 -2.92 1.44 -3.37
C MET A 22 -3.22 0.63 -4.63
N ALA A 23 -4.11 1.12 -5.50
CA ALA A 23 -4.45 0.44 -6.75
C ALA A 23 -3.28 0.40 -7.76
N ALA A 24 -2.51 1.49 -7.90
CA ALA A 24 -1.32 1.53 -8.75
C ALA A 24 -0.19 0.62 -8.21
N GLU A 25 0.02 0.63 -6.88
CA GLU A 25 0.96 -0.26 -6.21
C GLU A 25 0.60 -1.74 -6.42
N GLN A 26 -0.70 -2.06 -6.38
CA GLN A 26 -1.18 -3.40 -6.68
C GLN A 26 -0.90 -3.84 -8.12
N GLN A 27 -0.82 -2.92 -9.08
CA GLN A 27 -0.54 -3.27 -10.48
C GLN A 27 0.94 -3.58 -10.73
N ASN A 28 1.86 -2.89 -10.04
CA ASN A 28 3.30 -2.96 -10.35
C ASN A 28 4.09 -3.94 -9.46
N TYR A 29 3.48 -4.49 -8.42
CA TYR A 29 4.15 -5.45 -7.54
C TYR A 29 3.92 -6.92 -8.00
N PRO A 30 4.96 -7.78 -8.05
CA PRO A 30 4.86 -9.11 -8.65
C PRO A 30 4.24 -10.15 -7.68
N PHE A 31 2.98 -9.93 -7.33
CA PHE A 31 2.15 -10.79 -6.50
C PHE A 31 0.94 -11.30 -7.28
N THR A 32 0.65 -12.60 -7.18
CA THR A 32 -0.58 -13.19 -7.74
C THR A 32 -1.28 -14.08 -6.74
N LEU A 33 -2.61 -14.16 -6.87
CA LEU A 33 -3.46 -15.06 -6.14
C LEU A 33 -4.45 -15.70 -7.11
N GLU A 34 -4.40 -17.01 -7.26
CA GLU A 34 -5.15 -17.75 -8.26
C GLU A 34 -5.92 -18.91 -7.62
N THR A 35 -7.06 -19.27 -8.20
CA THR A 35 -7.78 -20.50 -7.84
C THR A 35 -7.52 -21.55 -8.91
N ILE A 36 -6.85 -22.64 -8.54
CA ILE A 36 -6.43 -23.71 -9.43
C ILE A 36 -7.30 -24.95 -9.17
N LYS A 37 -7.89 -25.52 -10.21
CA LYS A 37 -8.64 -26.77 -10.12
C LYS A 37 -7.67 -27.95 -9.93
N GLU A 38 -7.87 -28.73 -8.88
CA GLU A 38 -7.07 -29.92 -8.54
C GLU A 38 -8.00 -31.13 -8.31
N GLY A 39 -8.20 -31.94 -9.34
CA GLY A 39 -9.12 -33.08 -9.30
C GLY A 39 -10.54 -32.64 -8.92
N ASN A 40 -11.09 -33.18 -7.83
CA ASN A 40 -12.39 -32.76 -7.31
C ASN A 40 -12.32 -31.59 -6.30
N SER A 41 -11.18 -30.89 -6.22
CA SER A 41 -10.98 -29.75 -5.32
C SER A 41 -10.51 -28.51 -6.09
N ASN A 42 -10.47 -27.36 -5.42
CA ASN A 42 -9.85 -26.14 -5.90
C ASN A 42 -8.86 -25.66 -4.84
N SER A 43 -7.63 -25.36 -5.23
CA SER A 43 -6.61 -24.76 -4.36
C SER A 43 -6.50 -23.27 -4.64
N ILE A 44 -6.51 -22.45 -3.60
CA ILE A 44 -6.12 -21.04 -3.72
C ILE A 44 -4.62 -20.98 -3.52
N VAL A 45 -3.90 -20.48 -4.54
CA VAL A 45 -2.44 -20.45 -4.59
C VAL A 45 -1.99 -18.99 -4.69
N ALA A 46 -1.13 -18.59 -3.76
CA ALA A 46 -0.45 -17.30 -3.79
C ALA A 46 0.97 -17.47 -4.32
N ARG A 47 1.46 -16.46 -5.04
CA ARG A 47 2.85 -16.34 -5.48
C ARG A 47 3.33 -14.93 -5.20
N ASN A 48 4.44 -14.79 -4.48
CA ASN A 48 5.03 -13.49 -4.18
C ASN A 48 6.50 -13.46 -4.60
N ARG A 49 6.78 -12.89 -5.77
CA ARG A 49 8.16 -12.74 -6.26
C ARG A 49 8.79 -11.40 -5.85
N GLY A 50 8.08 -10.58 -5.08
CA GLY A 50 8.54 -9.25 -4.70
C GLY A 50 9.35 -9.24 -3.41
N ALA A 51 9.84 -8.05 -3.05
CA ALA A 51 10.76 -7.84 -1.94
C ALA A 51 10.10 -7.69 -0.56
N ALA A 52 8.77 -7.51 -0.48
CA ALA A 52 7.98 -7.44 0.74
C ALA A 52 7.09 -8.69 0.96
N ALA A 53 6.72 -8.93 2.20
CA ALA A 53 5.56 -9.77 2.49
C ALA A 53 4.28 -9.15 1.90
N VAL A 54 3.28 -9.98 1.62
CA VAL A 54 1.95 -9.52 1.19
C VAL A 54 0.90 -10.07 2.14
N SER A 55 0.11 -9.19 2.72
CA SER A 55 -1.05 -9.55 3.52
C SER A 55 -2.27 -9.67 2.62
N VAL A 56 -2.94 -10.82 2.66
CA VAL A 56 -4.14 -11.10 1.86
C VAL A 56 -5.36 -11.30 2.73
N ARG A 57 -6.51 -10.85 2.23
CA ARG A 57 -7.84 -11.20 2.72
C ARG A 57 -8.60 -11.89 1.58
N ILE A 58 -9.15 -13.06 1.87
CA ILE A 58 -9.85 -13.89 0.89
C ILE A 58 -11.24 -14.24 1.45
N SER A 59 -12.28 -13.92 0.71
CA SER A 59 -13.67 -14.26 1.01
C SER A 59 -14.26 -15.17 -0.06
N LEU A 60 -15.20 -16.03 0.32
CA LEU A 60 -16.03 -16.78 -0.63
C LEU A 60 -17.37 -16.05 -0.80
N ALA A 61 -17.77 -15.83 -2.05
CA ALA A 61 -19.06 -15.28 -2.43
C ALA A 61 -19.83 -16.30 -3.27
N ASN A 62 -21.17 -16.23 -3.23
CA ASN A 62 -22.06 -17.12 -3.99
C ASN A 62 -21.72 -18.61 -3.81
N SER A 63 -21.31 -19.00 -2.59
CA SER A 63 -20.86 -20.35 -2.29
C SER A 63 -22.05 -21.31 -2.17
N ARG A 64 -21.98 -22.45 -2.87
CA ARG A 64 -22.94 -23.56 -2.76
C ARG A 64 -22.17 -24.87 -2.65
N ASN A 65 -22.50 -25.68 -1.64
CA ASN A 65 -21.85 -26.97 -1.35
C ASN A 65 -20.32 -26.91 -1.29
N ALA A 66 -19.72 -25.76 -0.98
CA ALA A 66 -18.27 -25.63 -0.87
C ALA A 66 -17.85 -25.76 0.60
N ALA A 67 -16.91 -26.67 0.87
CA ALA A 67 -16.27 -26.88 2.15
C ALA A 67 -14.79 -26.46 2.05
N PRO A 68 -14.44 -25.23 2.49
CA PRO A 68 -13.05 -24.84 2.64
C PRO A 68 -12.41 -25.61 3.80
N ASP A 69 -11.10 -25.87 3.70
CA ASP A 69 -10.30 -26.51 4.74
C ASP A 69 -9.89 -25.55 5.89
N ARG A 70 -10.25 -24.27 5.76
CA ARG A 70 -9.97 -23.20 6.71
C ARG A 70 -11.18 -22.28 6.86
N PRO A 71 -11.31 -21.54 7.98
CA PRO A 71 -12.32 -20.50 8.13
C PRO A 71 -12.15 -19.37 7.11
N PHE A 72 -13.28 -18.86 6.59
CA PHE A 72 -13.33 -17.66 5.73
C PHE A 72 -14.15 -16.55 6.42
N PRO A 73 -13.80 -15.25 6.26
CA PRO A 73 -12.70 -14.73 5.45
C PRO A 73 -11.32 -15.16 5.98
N LEU A 74 -10.47 -15.63 5.08
CA LEU A 74 -9.11 -16.05 5.39
C LEU A 74 -8.19 -14.84 5.31
N TYR A 75 -7.40 -14.65 6.37
CA TYR A 75 -6.29 -13.70 6.40
C TYR A 75 -4.98 -14.50 6.40
N ALA A 76 -4.04 -14.12 5.55
CA ALA A 76 -2.75 -14.77 5.47
C ALA A 76 -1.64 -13.78 5.09
N VAL A 77 -0.42 -14.08 5.53
CA VAL A 77 0.79 -13.35 5.11
C VAL A 77 1.58 -14.26 4.18
N VAL A 78 1.90 -13.75 3.00
CA VAL A 78 2.67 -14.44 1.97
C VAL A 78 4.09 -13.86 1.96
N PRO A 79 5.12 -14.61 2.40
CA PRO A 79 6.49 -14.09 2.51
C PRO A 79 7.07 -13.59 1.18
N PRO A 80 8.02 -12.64 1.20
CA PRO A 80 8.72 -12.18 0.00
C PRO A 80 9.51 -13.30 -0.66
N GLY A 81 9.66 -13.25 -1.98
CA GLY A 81 10.39 -14.25 -2.75
C GLY A 81 9.87 -15.68 -2.61
N SER A 82 8.65 -15.87 -2.09
CA SER A 82 8.06 -17.19 -1.96
C SER A 82 7.66 -17.74 -3.33
N GLY A 83 7.84 -19.05 -3.51
CA GLY A 83 7.32 -19.78 -4.66
C GLY A 83 5.79 -19.80 -4.68
N SER A 84 5.21 -20.82 -5.31
CA SER A 84 3.76 -21.05 -5.18
C SER A 84 3.46 -21.63 -3.80
N ILE A 85 2.61 -20.96 -3.03
CA ILE A 85 2.10 -21.48 -1.75
C ILE A 85 0.59 -21.70 -1.85
N SER A 86 0.11 -22.87 -1.43
CA SER A 86 -1.34 -23.09 -1.27
C SER A 86 -1.79 -22.48 0.05
N VAL A 87 -2.68 -21.49 -0.01
CA VAL A 87 -3.17 -20.77 1.19
C VAL A 87 -4.47 -21.35 1.74
N ALA A 88 -5.26 -22.00 0.89
CA ALA A 88 -6.48 -22.71 1.24
C ALA A 88 -6.86 -23.73 0.16
N ARG A 89 -7.69 -24.70 0.53
CA ARG A 89 -8.30 -25.66 -0.39
C ARG A 89 -9.80 -25.75 -0.17
N ILE A 90 -10.55 -25.83 -1.26
CA ILE A 90 -12.01 -25.88 -1.26
C ILE A 90 -12.47 -27.14 -1.98
N ARG A 91 -13.24 -27.96 -1.27
CA ARG A 91 -13.80 -29.23 -1.76
C ARG A 91 -15.34 -29.16 -1.76
N PRO A 92 -16.03 -30.10 -2.43
CA PRO A 92 -17.45 -30.30 -2.20
C PRO A 92 -17.71 -30.66 -0.73
N ALA A 93 -18.79 -30.13 -0.16
CA ALA A 93 -19.23 -30.43 1.21
C ALA A 93 -19.82 -31.85 1.34
N ALA A 94 -20.31 -32.40 0.24
CA ALA A 94 -20.82 -33.77 0.16
C ALA A 94 -20.14 -34.52 -0.99
N THR A 95 -19.81 -35.79 -0.77
CA THR A 95 -19.18 -36.66 -1.77
C THR A 95 -20.07 -36.78 -3.00
N GLY A 96 -19.48 -36.58 -4.19
CA GLY A 96 -20.20 -36.65 -5.47
C GLY A 96 -21.09 -35.44 -5.78
N ALA A 97 -21.24 -34.48 -4.87
CA ALA A 97 -21.99 -33.26 -5.13
C ALA A 97 -21.19 -32.27 -5.98
N SER A 98 -21.89 -31.56 -6.86
CA SER A 98 -21.35 -30.35 -7.48
C SER A 98 -21.28 -29.22 -6.45
N TYR A 99 -20.33 -28.32 -6.65
CA TYR A 99 -20.14 -27.14 -5.81
C TYR A 99 -19.69 -25.95 -6.65
N SER A 100 -20.00 -24.76 -6.17
CA SER A 100 -19.61 -23.50 -6.81
C SER A 100 -19.29 -22.44 -5.77
N PHE A 101 -18.43 -21.51 -6.14
CA PHE A 101 -18.06 -20.35 -5.33
C PHE A 101 -17.37 -19.32 -6.23
N ARG A 102 -17.27 -18.10 -5.74
CA ARG A 102 -16.40 -17.06 -6.29
C ARG A 102 -15.45 -16.59 -5.19
N THR A 103 -14.19 -16.38 -5.51
CA THR A 103 -13.24 -15.74 -4.60
C THR A 103 -13.33 -14.22 -4.73
N GLN A 104 -13.40 -13.54 -3.59
CA GLN A 104 -13.22 -12.09 -3.48
C GLN A 104 -11.96 -11.83 -2.68
N THR A 105 -11.03 -11.07 -3.25
CA THR A 105 -9.66 -10.98 -2.75
C THR A 105 -9.22 -9.54 -2.66
N SER A 106 -8.58 -9.17 -1.57
CA SER A 106 -7.87 -7.90 -1.42
C SER A 106 -6.51 -8.17 -0.78
N TRP A 107 -5.51 -7.37 -1.10
CA TRP A 107 -4.19 -7.54 -0.54
C TRP A 107 -3.45 -6.22 -0.37
N MET A 108 -2.46 -6.19 0.50
CA MET A 108 -1.60 -5.03 0.75
C MET A 108 -0.15 -5.47 0.94
N LEU A 109 0.81 -4.60 0.62
CA LEU A 109 2.20 -4.83 0.99
C LEU A 109 2.36 -4.80 2.51
N GLY A 110 3.29 -5.62 2.98
CA GLY A 110 3.63 -5.75 4.38
C GLY A 110 2.93 -6.91 5.09
N ASP A 111 3.32 -7.08 6.34
CA ASP A 111 2.74 -8.04 7.27
C ASP A 111 1.74 -7.30 8.17
N TYR A 112 0.47 -7.70 8.17
CA TYR A 112 -0.56 -7.08 9.02
C TYR A 112 -0.33 -7.33 10.53
N HIS A 113 0.59 -8.23 10.89
CA HIS A 113 1.07 -8.42 12.26
C HIS A 113 2.22 -7.49 12.64
N ALA A 114 2.74 -6.67 11.71
CA ALA A 114 3.82 -5.73 12.00
C ALA A 114 3.48 -4.83 13.19
N ARG A 115 4.46 -4.62 14.06
CA ARG A 115 4.34 -3.79 15.26
C ARG A 115 5.45 -2.77 15.26
N GLN A 116 5.08 -1.50 15.33
CA GLN A 116 6.06 -0.43 15.46
C GLN A 116 6.92 -0.67 16.71
N SER A 117 8.24 -0.61 16.53
CA SER A 117 9.17 -0.64 17.66
C SER A 117 9.05 0.65 18.48
N ALA A 118 8.87 0.53 19.80
CA ALA A 118 8.78 1.68 20.70
C ALA A 118 10.07 2.53 20.71
N GLY A 119 11.21 1.93 20.37
CA GLY A 119 12.51 2.62 20.23
C GLY A 119 12.82 3.04 18.80
N ALA A 120 11.85 3.02 17.88
CA ALA A 120 12.08 3.42 16.50
C ALA A 120 12.40 4.92 16.43
N ILE A 121 13.61 5.24 15.97
CA ILE A 121 14.04 6.62 15.71
C ILE A 121 13.96 6.87 14.22
N TYR A 122 13.25 7.93 13.85
CA TYR A 122 13.17 8.44 12.49
C TYR A 122 13.88 9.79 12.44
N ARG A 123 14.80 9.95 11.50
CA ARG A 123 15.32 11.27 11.13
C ARG A 123 14.38 11.95 10.14
N LEU A 124 14.51 13.26 9.99
CA LEU A 124 13.77 13.99 8.97
C LEU A 124 14.17 13.49 7.56
N PRO A 125 13.22 13.35 6.62
CA PRO A 125 13.46 12.71 5.32
C PRO A 125 14.16 13.63 4.30
N TYR A 126 15.00 14.55 4.77
CA TYR A 126 15.81 15.47 3.97
C TYR A 126 17.22 15.62 4.57
N ALA A 127 18.15 16.24 3.86
CA ALA A 127 19.54 16.38 4.30
C ALA A 127 19.67 17.15 5.63
N ASN A 128 20.68 16.81 6.44
CA ASN A 128 20.95 17.49 7.71
C ASN A 128 21.27 18.98 7.49
N GLY A 129 20.86 19.84 8.42
CA GLY A 129 21.09 21.29 8.36
C GLY A 129 20.05 22.05 7.53
N LEU A 130 19.12 21.36 6.87
CA LEU A 130 17.97 21.98 6.22
C LEU A 130 16.78 22.11 7.19
N ALA A 131 15.88 23.03 6.88
CA ALA A 131 14.62 23.21 7.57
C ALA A 131 13.52 23.55 6.55
N PHE A 132 12.36 22.95 6.73
CA PHE A 132 11.21 23.12 5.83
C PHE A 132 9.93 23.27 6.64
N HIS A 133 8.94 23.94 6.06
CA HIS A 133 7.63 24.12 6.68
C HIS A 133 6.79 22.85 6.56
N ILE A 134 6.13 22.47 7.66
CA ILE A 134 5.09 21.46 7.64
C ILE A 134 3.80 22.12 7.14
N GLY A 135 3.29 21.65 6.02
CA GLY A 135 2.04 22.14 5.43
C GLY A 135 0.81 21.47 6.03
N GLN A 136 0.89 20.16 6.30
CA GLN A 136 -0.19 19.38 6.91
C GLN A 136 0.39 18.29 7.81
N ALA A 137 -0.23 18.06 8.97
CA ALA A 137 0.16 17.03 9.92
C ALA A 137 -1.05 16.52 10.72
N PRO A 138 -0.93 15.35 11.37
CA PRO A 138 -1.99 14.81 12.22
C PRO A 138 -2.33 15.76 13.36
N GLY A 139 -3.62 15.90 13.67
CA GLY A 139 -4.11 16.78 14.74
C GLY A 139 -4.24 18.27 14.38
N GLY A 140 -3.82 18.70 13.19
CA GLY A 140 -4.05 20.06 12.68
C GLY A 140 -5.39 20.20 11.92
N PRO A 141 -5.70 21.39 11.37
CA PRO A 141 -6.79 21.56 10.42
C PRO A 141 -6.53 20.72 9.15
N LEU A 142 -7.20 19.56 9.06
CA LEU A 142 -6.99 18.60 7.98
C LEU A 142 -7.90 18.90 6.79
N SER A 143 -7.32 19.15 5.61
CA SER A 143 -8.04 19.21 4.34
C SER A 143 -8.06 17.85 3.63
N THR A 144 -6.99 17.06 3.80
CA THR A 144 -6.86 15.65 3.38
C THR A 144 -6.43 14.80 4.58
N HIS A 145 -5.85 13.60 4.38
CA HIS A 145 -5.37 12.70 5.46
C HIS A 145 -6.48 12.22 6.41
N ARG A 146 -7.63 11.83 5.84
CA ARG A 146 -8.82 11.41 6.61
C ARG A 146 -9.11 9.92 6.53
N THR A 147 -8.22 9.15 5.94
CA THR A 147 -8.36 7.70 5.80
C THR A 147 -7.36 6.97 6.69
N PRO A 148 -7.65 5.75 7.16
CA PRO A 148 -6.76 5.03 8.08
C PRO A 148 -5.31 4.89 7.60
N ASP A 149 -5.09 4.85 6.29
CA ASP A 149 -3.76 4.72 5.69
C ASP A 149 -3.00 6.06 5.56
N SER A 150 -3.67 7.20 5.75
CA SER A 150 -3.09 8.54 5.60
C SER A 150 -3.26 9.44 6.83
N GLU A 151 -4.01 9.02 7.85
CA GLU A 151 -4.33 9.85 9.03
C GLU A 151 -3.10 10.34 9.80
N PHE A 152 -1.99 9.60 9.72
CA PHE A 152 -0.72 9.95 10.34
C PHE A 152 0.31 10.58 9.39
N ALA A 153 -0.07 10.87 8.14
CA ALA A 153 0.84 11.42 7.15
C ALA A 153 1.18 12.90 7.43
N VAL A 154 2.41 13.28 7.07
CA VAL A 154 2.96 14.63 7.25
C VAL A 154 3.43 15.15 5.89
N ASP A 155 2.86 16.28 5.47
CA ASP A 155 3.25 16.97 4.25
C ASP A 155 4.29 18.04 4.58
N ILE A 156 5.48 17.91 4.00
CA ILE A 156 6.60 18.83 4.19
C ILE A 156 6.80 19.61 2.89
N GLY A 157 6.60 20.92 2.93
CA GLY A 157 6.74 21.79 1.77
C GLY A 157 8.22 22.04 1.44
N MET A 158 8.67 21.59 0.27
CA MET A 158 10.05 21.70 -0.18
C MET A 158 10.12 22.26 -1.61
N PRO A 159 11.23 22.91 -2.01
CA PRO A 159 11.53 23.14 -3.41
C PRO A 159 11.53 21.84 -4.22
N GLU A 160 11.04 21.89 -5.46
CA GLU A 160 11.07 20.73 -6.35
C GLU A 160 12.50 20.20 -6.49
N ARG A 161 12.65 18.86 -6.57
CA ARG A 161 13.93 18.14 -6.65
C ARG A 161 14.84 18.29 -5.43
N THR A 162 14.34 18.77 -4.29
CA THR A 162 15.05 18.61 -3.01
C THR A 162 15.34 17.12 -2.77
N PRO A 163 16.60 16.72 -2.53
CA PRO A 163 16.92 15.32 -2.27
C PRO A 163 16.18 14.78 -1.03
N VAL A 164 15.41 13.72 -1.23
CA VAL A 164 14.76 12.97 -0.16
C VAL A 164 15.67 11.82 0.25
N VAL A 165 15.72 11.56 1.55
CA VAL A 165 16.59 10.54 2.15
C VAL A 165 15.78 9.64 3.07
N ALA A 166 16.19 8.38 3.21
CA ALA A 166 15.52 7.43 4.09
C ALA A 166 15.51 7.96 5.54
N ALA A 167 14.33 8.02 6.14
CA ALA A 167 14.13 8.43 7.53
C ALA A 167 14.60 7.36 8.53
N ARG A 168 14.65 6.09 8.11
CA ARG A 168 15.07 4.95 8.93
C ARG A 168 15.60 3.84 8.03
N ASP A 169 16.54 3.06 8.55
CA ASP A 169 17.09 1.87 7.88
C ASP A 169 15.98 0.94 7.39
N GLY A 170 16.19 0.31 6.24
CA GLY A 170 15.24 -0.66 5.72
C GLY A 170 15.59 -1.23 4.36
N ILE A 171 14.59 -1.89 3.78
CA ILE A 171 14.64 -2.47 2.45
C ILE A 171 13.58 -1.75 1.61
N VAL A 172 13.97 -1.27 0.43
CA VAL A 172 13.04 -0.70 -0.54
C VAL A 172 12.16 -1.84 -1.06
N VAL A 173 10.86 -1.73 -0.93
CA VAL A 173 9.90 -2.79 -1.30
C VAL A 173 9.04 -2.43 -2.48
N TYR A 174 8.95 -1.13 -2.79
CA TYR A 174 8.21 -0.61 -3.93
C TYR A 174 8.79 0.72 -4.38
N THR A 175 8.76 0.96 -5.69
CA THR A 175 9.11 2.23 -6.31
C THR A 175 8.14 2.54 -7.45
N GLU A 176 7.68 3.77 -7.54
CA GLU A 176 7.09 4.38 -8.74
C GLU A 176 7.90 5.63 -9.07
N ALA A 177 8.33 5.78 -10.32
CA ALA A 177 9.28 6.83 -10.73
C ALA A 177 8.93 7.47 -12.08
N SER A 178 7.91 6.94 -12.77
CA SER A 178 7.59 7.28 -14.16
C SER A 178 6.51 8.36 -14.31
N GLU A 179 5.85 8.76 -13.23
CA GLU A 179 4.80 9.76 -13.28
C GLU A 179 5.39 11.15 -13.55
N SER A 180 4.99 11.75 -14.66
CA SER A 180 5.40 13.11 -15.07
C SER A 180 4.41 14.19 -14.66
N TYR A 181 3.20 13.81 -14.25
CA TYR A 181 2.13 14.73 -13.88
C TYR A 181 1.57 14.36 -12.51
N GLY A 182 1.44 15.35 -11.63
CA GLY A 182 0.75 15.24 -10.36
C GLY A 182 -0.01 16.54 -10.08
N GLY A 183 -1.02 16.51 -9.21
CA GLY A 183 -1.79 17.71 -8.92
C GLY A 183 -3.01 17.46 -8.04
N ARG A 184 -3.69 18.56 -7.66
CA ARG A 184 -4.93 18.52 -6.86
C ARG A 184 -6.16 18.13 -7.67
N HIS A 185 -6.04 18.00 -9.00
CA HIS A 185 -7.12 17.49 -9.84
C HIS A 185 -7.32 15.99 -9.56
N PRO A 186 -8.55 15.49 -9.41
CA PRO A 186 -8.80 14.09 -9.05
C PRO A 186 -8.04 13.07 -9.91
N ASP A 187 -7.95 13.29 -11.21
CA ASP A 187 -7.26 12.41 -12.17
C ASP A 187 -5.72 12.40 -12.04
N LEU A 188 -5.16 13.40 -11.34
CA LEU A 188 -3.73 13.54 -11.07
C LEU A 188 -3.36 13.21 -9.61
N MET A 189 -4.36 13.07 -8.73
CA MET A 189 -4.11 12.72 -7.32
C MET A 189 -3.60 11.28 -7.17
N SER A 190 -3.89 10.41 -8.14
CA SER A 190 -3.44 9.01 -8.16
C SER A 190 -2.03 8.81 -8.74
N ARG A 191 -1.48 9.84 -9.39
CA ARG A 191 -0.21 9.79 -10.11
C ARG A 191 0.87 10.45 -9.26
N ALA A 192 1.61 9.64 -8.52
CA ALA A 192 2.72 10.12 -7.73
C ALA A 192 3.87 9.13 -7.78
N ASN A 193 5.08 9.66 -8.00
CA ASN A 193 6.29 8.89 -7.75
C ASN A 193 6.44 8.67 -6.25
N ALA A 194 6.83 7.45 -5.90
CA ALA A 194 6.85 7.01 -4.53
C ALA A 194 7.94 5.97 -4.28
N VAL A 195 8.42 5.94 -3.05
CA VAL A 195 9.28 4.86 -2.52
C VAL A 195 8.61 4.32 -1.26
N ARG A 196 8.53 2.99 -1.13
CA ARG A 196 8.18 2.36 0.15
C ARG A 196 9.37 1.60 0.71
N ILE A 197 9.62 1.80 2.00
CA ILE A 197 10.74 1.17 2.72
C ILE A 197 10.16 0.36 3.87
N GLN A 198 10.41 -0.95 3.87
CA GLN A 198 10.11 -1.82 4.99
C GLN A 198 11.25 -1.78 6.02
N HIS A 199 10.89 -1.57 7.28
CA HIS A 199 11.81 -1.55 8.42
C HIS A 199 11.92 -2.92 9.08
N SER A 200 12.89 -3.06 9.99
CA SER A 200 13.17 -4.33 10.68
C SER A 200 12.03 -4.84 11.57
N ASP A 201 11.10 -3.97 11.95
CA ASP A 201 9.90 -4.31 12.75
C ASP A 201 8.67 -4.62 11.88
N GLY A 202 8.86 -4.72 10.57
CA GLY A 202 7.83 -5.05 9.58
C GLY A 202 7.01 -3.84 9.12
N THR A 203 7.11 -2.69 9.79
CA THR A 203 6.42 -1.46 9.37
C THR A 203 6.97 -0.94 8.04
N ILE A 204 6.14 -0.23 7.28
CA ILE A 204 6.50 0.32 5.97
C ILE A 204 6.29 1.82 5.98
N ALA A 205 7.33 2.58 5.66
CA ALA A 205 7.23 4.02 5.41
C ALA A 205 6.98 4.29 3.92
N LEU A 206 6.09 5.24 3.62
CA LEU A 206 5.82 5.76 2.28
C LEU A 206 6.41 7.16 2.13
N TYR A 207 7.19 7.36 1.08
CA TYR A 207 7.66 8.66 0.61
C TYR A 207 6.95 8.90 -0.72
N ALA A 208 6.04 9.87 -0.77
CA ALA A 208 5.20 10.13 -1.94
C ALA A 208 5.45 11.53 -2.52
N HIS A 209 4.86 11.79 -3.68
CA HIS A 209 5.01 13.05 -4.43
C HIS A 209 6.46 13.38 -4.80
N LEU A 210 7.25 12.35 -5.06
CA LEU A 210 8.63 12.53 -5.51
C LEU A 210 8.66 13.10 -6.93
N ALA A 211 9.70 13.87 -7.25
CA ALA A 211 9.86 14.44 -8.58
C ALA A 211 10.01 13.34 -9.64
N HIS A 212 9.58 13.61 -10.87
CA HIS A 212 9.80 12.72 -12.01
C HIS A 212 11.30 12.47 -12.20
N GLY A 213 11.70 11.19 -12.31
CA GLY A 213 13.12 10.80 -12.35
C GLY A 213 13.90 11.08 -11.06
N GLY A 214 13.21 11.39 -9.95
CA GLY A 214 13.83 11.71 -8.67
C GLY A 214 14.04 10.51 -7.74
N VAL A 215 13.54 9.32 -8.10
CA VAL A 215 13.74 8.07 -7.36
C VAL A 215 15.06 7.42 -7.78
N ASN A 216 15.97 7.22 -6.83
CA ASN A 216 17.35 6.75 -7.06
C ASN A 216 17.60 5.36 -6.48
N VAL A 217 16.54 4.65 -6.10
CA VAL A 217 16.59 3.31 -5.51
C VAL A 217 15.69 2.34 -6.25
N PHE A 218 15.87 1.04 -6.00
CA PHE A 218 15.08 -0.02 -6.62
C PHE A 218 14.58 -1.06 -5.60
N PRO A 219 13.47 -1.78 -5.87
CA PRO A 219 12.98 -2.83 -4.98
C PRO A 219 14.04 -3.90 -4.68
N GLY A 220 14.17 -4.27 -3.41
CA GLY A 220 15.20 -5.16 -2.87
C GLY A 220 16.46 -4.44 -2.38
N GLN A 221 16.65 -3.16 -2.71
CA GLN A 221 17.80 -2.38 -2.25
C GLN A 221 17.73 -2.13 -0.73
N ARG A 222 18.83 -2.39 -0.03
CA ARG A 222 19.00 -1.99 1.38
C ARG A 222 19.41 -0.52 1.45
N VAL A 223 18.77 0.24 2.32
CA VAL A 223 19.06 1.65 2.55
C VAL A 223 19.33 1.91 4.02
N LYS A 224 20.25 2.85 4.27
CA LYS A 224 20.55 3.37 5.60
C LYS A 224 19.86 4.69 5.83
N ALA A 225 19.51 4.99 7.08
CA ALA A 225 18.99 6.30 7.43
C ALA A 225 19.94 7.40 6.93
N GLY A 226 19.41 8.36 6.16
CA GLY A 226 20.17 9.43 5.54
C GLY A 226 20.69 9.13 4.13
N MET A 227 20.56 7.89 3.65
CA MET A 227 20.83 7.56 2.25
C MET A 227 19.74 8.17 1.35
N GLN A 228 20.15 8.80 0.25
CA GLN A 228 19.23 9.35 -0.75
C GLN A 228 18.43 8.22 -1.39
N ILE A 229 17.13 8.47 -1.58
CA ILE A 229 16.18 7.53 -2.18
C ILE A 229 15.68 7.99 -3.54
#